data_AF-A0A6M1PDU2-F1
#
_entry.id   AF-A0A6M1PDU2-F1
#
_cell.length_a   1.000
_cell.length_b   1.000
_cell.length_c   1.000
_cell.angle_alpha   90.00
_cell.angle_beta   90.00
_cell.angle_gamma   90.00
#
_symmetry.space_group_name_H-M   'P 1'
#
loop_
_entity.id
_entity.type
_entity.pdbx_description
1 polymer ?
#
loop_
_entity_poly.entity_id
_entity_poly.type
_entity_poly.pdbx_seq_one_letter_code
_entity_poly.pdbx_strand_id
1 'polypeptide(L)'
;MKPYRIPQLAKSYTDYDMIQRHTELPPFPDARGSLLYIFLNHGAARQPGAELYTLVTGLVQLGLDTHESIDLPAGAPGEDSMRPRQLRVLAGDYFSSWFYHLLAKSGEIGVIGTLSSAIADFNVLKARLYSKAKELRLTAEGYLQDVVQLNMRLFRAFTPLIDHRLTDAWEKLLYEFSRFETVALELKRGAAPAEALDGYCYWHLLEAGSEDERRQLRERKLEPPDWKKLKMKYKCDSLLTDKLHQAAESIQGIIQELRDESLIRELRAALDRFLLQAKITGQAAGEA
;
A
#
# COMPACT_ATOMS: atom_id res chain seq x y z
N MET A 1 -21.05 -10.24 -14.53
CA MET A 1 -20.75 -9.05 -13.70
C MET A 1 -20.31 -7.89 -14.57
N LYS A 2 -20.39 -6.64 -14.09
CA LYS A 2 -19.71 -5.52 -14.76
C LYS A 2 -18.19 -5.74 -14.69
N PRO A 3 -17.43 -5.44 -15.75
CA PRO A 3 -15.98 -5.55 -15.71
C PRO A 3 -15.42 -4.62 -14.64
N TYR A 4 -14.38 -5.08 -13.94
CA TYR A 4 -13.67 -4.25 -12.96
C TYR A 4 -13.09 -3.01 -13.64
N ARG A 5 -13.47 -1.82 -13.16
CA ARG A 5 -13.14 -0.55 -13.79
C ARG A 5 -12.82 0.57 -12.79
N ILE A 6 -12.51 0.22 -11.55
CA ILE A 6 -12.32 1.19 -10.46
C ILE A 6 -11.16 2.15 -10.75
N PRO A 7 -10.00 1.72 -11.27
CA PRO A 7 -8.94 2.67 -11.64
C PRO A 7 -9.38 3.69 -12.70
N GLN A 8 -10.19 3.26 -13.68
CA GLN A 8 -10.72 4.16 -14.71
C GLN A 8 -11.72 5.17 -14.12
N LEU A 9 -12.54 4.75 -13.15
CA LEU A 9 -13.44 5.65 -12.43
C LEU A 9 -12.67 6.61 -11.53
N ALA A 10 -11.57 6.16 -10.90
CA ALA A 10 -10.73 7.00 -10.04
C ALA A 10 -10.13 8.17 -10.82
N LYS A 11 -9.80 8.00 -12.11
CA LYS A 11 -9.23 9.05 -12.97
C LYS A 11 -10.04 10.34 -13.00
N SER A 12 -11.37 10.29 -12.97
CA SER A 12 -12.19 11.51 -12.93
C SER A 12 -12.01 12.34 -11.66
N TYR A 13 -11.41 11.74 -10.63
CA TYR A 13 -11.12 12.37 -9.34
C TYR A 13 -9.64 12.62 -9.13
N THR A 14 -8.75 11.92 -9.84
CA THR A 14 -7.29 12.01 -9.65
C THR A 14 -6.57 12.81 -10.74
N ASP A 15 -7.12 12.85 -11.96
CA ASP A 15 -6.44 13.45 -13.11
C ASP A 15 -6.71 14.96 -13.17
N TYR A 16 -6.15 15.68 -12.20
CA TYR A 16 -6.17 17.14 -12.15
C TYR A 16 -4.80 17.72 -12.49
N ASP A 17 -4.76 18.56 -13.53
CA ASP A 17 -3.56 19.22 -14.04
C ASP A 17 -2.69 19.85 -12.95
N MET A 18 -3.30 20.54 -11.98
CA MET A 18 -2.57 21.21 -10.90
C MET A 18 -1.87 20.24 -9.94
N ILE A 19 -2.44 19.04 -9.75
CA ILE A 19 -1.84 18.01 -8.90
C ILE A 19 -0.74 17.31 -9.69
N GLN A 20 -1.04 16.86 -10.93
CA GLN A 20 -0.10 16.10 -11.76
C GLN A 20 1.14 16.91 -12.18
N ARG A 21 1.01 18.22 -12.41
CA ARG A 21 2.15 19.08 -12.82
C ARG A 21 3.14 19.37 -11.70
N HIS A 22 2.73 19.17 -10.45
CA HIS A 22 3.50 19.62 -9.28
C HIS A 22 3.76 18.54 -8.24
N THR A 23 3.14 17.37 -8.37
CA THR A 23 3.26 16.28 -7.41
C THR A 23 3.28 14.94 -8.12
N GLU A 24 4.23 14.09 -7.74
CA GLU A 24 4.14 12.66 -8.00
C GLU A 24 3.18 12.05 -6.97
N LEU A 25 2.17 11.35 -7.48
CA LEU A 25 1.18 10.66 -6.65
C LEU A 25 1.63 9.21 -6.39
N PRO A 26 1.33 8.67 -5.19
CA PRO A 26 1.53 7.27 -4.94
C PRO A 26 0.65 6.41 -5.86
N PRO A 27 1.03 5.14 -6.08
CA PRO A 27 0.23 4.24 -6.91
C PRO A 27 -1.13 3.98 -6.26
N PHE A 28 -2.16 3.90 -7.10
CA PHE A 28 -3.50 3.51 -6.66
C PHE A 28 -3.48 2.04 -6.15
N PRO A 29 -4.20 1.70 -5.06
CA PRO A 29 -4.20 0.36 -4.45
C PRO A 29 -5.08 -0.62 -5.24
N ASP A 30 -4.73 -0.86 -6.51
CA ASP A 30 -5.57 -1.58 -7.47
C ASP A 30 -5.76 -3.06 -7.08
N ALA A 31 -4.75 -3.70 -6.49
CA ALA A 31 -4.83 -5.11 -6.14
C ALA A 31 -5.81 -5.34 -4.99
N ARG A 32 -5.66 -4.58 -3.88
CA ARG A 32 -6.60 -4.58 -2.76
C ARG A 32 -8.00 -4.13 -3.19
N GLY A 33 -8.09 -3.13 -4.07
CA GLY A 33 -9.36 -2.68 -4.64
C GLY A 33 -10.06 -3.77 -5.47
N SER A 34 -9.33 -4.44 -6.35
CA SER A 34 -9.83 -5.59 -7.12
C SER A 34 -10.34 -6.69 -6.21
N LEU A 35 -9.58 -7.03 -5.16
CA LEU A 35 -9.97 -8.03 -4.19
C LEU A 35 -11.27 -7.64 -3.47
N LEU A 36 -11.35 -6.42 -2.95
CA LEU A 36 -12.55 -5.91 -2.28
C LEU A 36 -13.77 -5.96 -3.19
N TYR A 37 -13.63 -5.52 -4.44
CA TYR A 37 -14.73 -5.57 -5.41
C TYR A 37 -15.21 -6.99 -5.68
N ILE A 38 -14.30 -7.96 -5.85
CA ILE A 38 -14.64 -9.37 -6.07
C ILE A 38 -15.44 -9.89 -4.88
N PHE A 39 -14.93 -9.76 -3.66
CA PHE A 39 -15.59 -10.32 -2.47
C PHE A 39 -16.93 -9.64 -2.16
N LEU A 40 -17.04 -8.32 -2.30
CA LEU A 40 -18.31 -7.61 -2.11
C LEU A 40 -19.33 -7.91 -3.20
N ASN A 41 -18.90 -8.36 -4.38
CA ASN A 41 -19.77 -8.61 -5.51
C ASN A 41 -20.07 -10.11 -5.73
N HIS A 42 -19.57 -10.99 -4.85
CA HIS A 42 -19.67 -12.44 -4.98
C HIS A 42 -20.82 -13.05 -4.16
N GLY A 43 -21.45 -14.09 -4.73
CA GLY A 43 -22.42 -14.92 -4.02
C GLY A 43 -23.70 -14.20 -3.58
N ALA A 44 -24.37 -14.76 -2.58
CA ALA A 44 -25.65 -14.28 -2.06
C ALA A 44 -25.53 -13.01 -1.20
N ALA A 45 -24.35 -12.75 -0.63
CA ALA A 45 -24.05 -11.57 0.18
C ALA A 45 -23.61 -10.35 -0.66
N ARG A 46 -23.91 -10.38 -1.97
CA ARG A 46 -23.52 -9.33 -2.92
C ARG A 46 -24.05 -7.96 -2.49
N GLN A 47 -23.14 -7.01 -2.42
CA GLN A 47 -23.43 -5.61 -2.09
C GLN A 47 -23.73 -4.80 -3.36
N PRO A 48 -24.92 -4.16 -3.47
CA PRO A 48 -25.22 -3.25 -4.58
C PRO A 48 -24.21 -2.11 -4.71
N GLY A 49 -23.68 -1.64 -3.58
CA GLY A 49 -22.68 -0.57 -3.50
C GLY A 49 -21.22 -0.98 -3.75
N ALA A 50 -20.94 -2.23 -4.12
CA ALA A 50 -19.55 -2.75 -4.23
C ALA A 50 -18.63 -1.86 -5.09
N GLU A 51 -19.11 -1.35 -6.23
CA GLU A 51 -18.34 -0.44 -7.10
C GLU A 51 -18.03 0.89 -6.39
N LEU A 52 -19.02 1.48 -5.73
CA LEU A 52 -18.87 2.72 -4.97
C LEU A 52 -17.92 2.54 -3.79
N TYR A 53 -18.12 1.50 -2.98
CA TYR A 53 -17.32 1.23 -1.78
C TYR A 53 -15.86 1.02 -2.13
N THR A 54 -15.59 0.29 -3.22
CA THR A 54 -14.22 0.05 -3.69
C THR A 54 -13.58 1.35 -4.19
N LEU A 55 -14.31 2.14 -4.98
CA LEU A 55 -13.82 3.43 -5.49
C LEU A 55 -13.45 4.37 -4.36
N VAL A 56 -14.37 4.59 -3.40
CA VAL A 56 -14.13 5.55 -2.33
C VAL A 56 -13.01 5.08 -1.40
N THR A 57 -12.89 3.78 -1.15
CA THR A 57 -11.78 3.21 -0.34
C THR A 57 -10.43 3.46 -1.01
N GLY A 58 -10.35 3.26 -2.33
CA GLY A 58 -9.13 3.55 -3.09
C GLY A 58 -8.76 5.03 -3.10
N LEU A 59 -9.74 5.94 -3.19
CA LEU A 59 -9.51 7.38 -3.11
C LEU A 59 -9.02 7.81 -1.72
N VAL A 60 -9.59 7.25 -0.64
CA VAL A 60 -9.10 7.51 0.72
C VAL A 60 -7.67 7.02 0.89
N GLN A 61 -7.38 5.78 0.47
CA GLN A 61 -6.02 5.24 0.56
C GLN A 61 -5.04 6.11 -0.21
N LEU A 62 -5.39 6.53 -1.44
CA LEU A 62 -4.56 7.45 -2.23
C LEU A 62 -4.32 8.77 -1.48
N GLY A 63 -5.35 9.31 -0.81
CA GLY A 63 -5.21 10.51 0.02
C GLY A 63 -4.25 10.32 1.19
N LEU A 64 -4.38 9.21 1.93
CA LEU A 64 -3.50 8.87 3.05
C LEU A 64 -2.05 8.65 2.61
N ASP A 65 -1.84 7.91 1.51
CA ASP A 65 -0.52 7.65 0.96
C ASP A 65 0.12 8.94 0.43
N THR A 66 -0.70 9.85 -0.12
CA THR A 66 -0.22 11.17 -0.57
C THR A 66 0.28 11.97 0.62
N HIS A 67 -0.41 11.92 1.76
CA HIS A 67 0.05 12.55 3.01
C HIS A 67 1.35 11.91 3.53
N GLU A 68 1.51 10.59 3.45
CA GLU A 68 2.76 9.90 3.83
C GLU A 68 3.97 10.38 3.01
N SER A 69 3.78 10.68 1.72
CA SER A 69 4.86 11.14 0.83
C SER A 69 5.40 12.56 1.15
N ILE A 70 4.75 13.28 2.07
CA ILE A 70 5.10 14.66 2.46
C ILE A 70 6.20 14.69 3.52
N ASP A 71 6.31 13.63 4.31
CA ASP A 71 7.22 13.54 5.46
C ASP A 71 8.67 13.18 5.05
N LEU A 72 8.94 13.00 3.75
CA LEU A 72 10.20 12.48 3.21
C LEU A 72 11.35 13.46 2.86
N PRO A 73 11.32 14.80 3.00
CA PRO A 73 12.53 15.58 2.70
C PRO A 73 13.50 15.61 3.89
N ALA A 74 14.64 14.93 3.72
CA ALA A 74 15.86 15.22 4.45
C ALA A 74 16.45 16.56 3.95
N GLY A 75 16.18 17.67 4.66
CA GLY A 75 16.85 18.96 4.43
C GLY A 75 15.93 20.16 4.62
N ALA A 76 16.52 21.33 4.92
CA ALA A 76 15.79 22.58 5.00
C ALA A 76 15.26 22.95 3.58
N PRO A 77 13.93 22.98 3.37
CA PRO A 77 13.39 23.22 2.05
C PRO A 77 13.61 24.67 1.65
N GLY A 78 14.29 24.90 0.51
CA GLY A 78 14.23 26.19 -0.18
C GLY A 78 12.82 26.49 -0.70
N GLU A 79 12.53 27.74 -1.04
CA GLU A 79 11.19 28.22 -1.48
C GLU A 79 10.55 27.33 -2.57
N ASP A 80 11.35 26.82 -3.52
CA ASP A 80 10.89 25.97 -4.63
C ASP A 80 10.35 24.59 -4.19
N SER A 81 10.75 24.10 -3.02
CA SER A 81 10.27 22.81 -2.48
C SER A 81 9.02 22.94 -1.60
N MET A 82 8.62 24.18 -1.27
CA MET A 82 7.44 24.45 -0.44
C MET A 82 6.14 24.25 -1.22
N ARG A 83 6.08 24.68 -2.48
CA ARG A 83 4.88 24.58 -3.32
C ARG A 83 4.47 23.14 -3.63
N PRO A 84 5.37 22.24 -4.09
CA PRO A 84 5.03 20.82 -4.27
C PRO A 84 4.50 20.18 -2.98
N ARG A 85 5.12 20.52 -1.84
CA ARG A 85 4.74 20.00 -0.53
C ARG A 85 3.33 20.44 -0.12
N GLN A 86 3.01 21.73 -0.26
CA GLN A 86 1.67 22.25 0.02
C GLN A 86 0.62 21.63 -0.89
N LEU A 87 0.94 21.46 -2.19
CA LEU A 87 0.03 20.82 -3.13
C LEU A 87 -0.20 19.35 -2.81
N ARG A 88 0.80 18.62 -2.29
CA ARG A 88 0.59 17.24 -1.79
C ARG A 88 -0.38 17.20 -0.61
N VAL A 89 -0.26 18.13 0.36
CA VAL A 89 -1.22 18.21 1.50
C VAL A 89 -2.63 18.37 0.96
N LEU A 90 -2.82 19.39 0.12
CA LEU A 90 -4.13 19.72 -0.46
C LEU A 90 -4.67 18.60 -1.36
N ALA A 91 -3.82 17.90 -2.11
CA ALA A 91 -4.21 16.76 -2.93
C ALA A 91 -4.72 15.60 -2.06
N GLY A 92 -4.06 15.31 -0.94
CA GLY A 92 -4.55 14.28 -0.02
C GLY A 92 -5.87 14.66 0.66
N ASP A 93 -6.04 15.94 1.05
CA ASP A 93 -7.32 16.45 1.57
C ASP A 93 -8.43 16.35 0.50
N TYR A 94 -8.08 16.66 -0.75
CA TYR A 94 -8.99 16.57 -1.88
C TYR A 94 -9.45 15.13 -2.13
N PHE A 95 -8.52 14.16 -2.24
CA PHE A 95 -8.86 12.75 -2.45
C PHE A 95 -9.67 12.15 -1.30
N SER A 96 -9.28 12.46 -0.06
CA SER A 96 -10.03 12.02 1.12
C SER A 96 -11.39 12.73 1.26
N SER A 97 -11.60 13.93 0.73
CA SER A 97 -12.94 14.55 0.76
C SER A 97 -13.96 13.83 -0.14
N TRP A 98 -13.50 13.16 -1.20
CA TRP A 98 -14.39 12.51 -2.17
C TRP A 98 -15.18 11.34 -1.58
N PHE A 99 -14.67 10.61 -0.57
CA PHE A 99 -15.46 9.54 0.03
C PHE A 99 -16.69 10.08 0.76
N TYR A 100 -16.53 11.18 1.50
CA TYR A 100 -17.66 11.85 2.14
C TYR A 100 -18.69 12.29 1.09
N HIS A 101 -18.23 12.97 0.03
CA HIS A 101 -19.13 13.47 -1.02
C HIS A 101 -19.88 12.33 -1.73
N LEU A 102 -19.16 11.32 -2.22
CA LEU A 102 -19.74 10.25 -3.03
C LEU A 102 -20.68 9.37 -2.21
N LEU A 103 -20.32 9.01 -0.98
CA LEU A 103 -21.19 8.21 -0.11
C LEU A 103 -22.43 8.98 0.33
N ALA A 104 -22.29 10.25 0.71
CA ALA A 104 -23.42 11.08 1.12
C ALA A 104 -24.42 11.26 -0.04
N LYS A 105 -23.91 11.51 -1.26
CA LYS A 105 -24.73 11.63 -2.47
C LYS A 105 -25.50 10.35 -2.79
N SER A 106 -24.94 9.19 -2.46
CA SER A 106 -25.58 7.88 -2.64
C SER A 106 -26.43 7.43 -1.44
N GLY A 107 -26.50 8.20 -0.36
CA GLY A 107 -27.25 7.85 0.85
C GLY A 107 -26.57 6.81 1.75
N GLU A 108 -25.29 6.49 1.50
CA GLU A 108 -24.53 5.42 2.17
C GLU A 108 -23.89 5.91 3.48
N ILE A 109 -24.71 6.44 4.39
CA ILE A 109 -24.25 7.09 5.63
C ILE A 109 -23.55 6.10 6.56
N GLY A 110 -23.99 4.85 6.61
CA GLY A 110 -23.33 3.80 7.41
C GLY A 110 -21.87 3.59 6.99
N VAL A 111 -21.60 3.60 5.69
CA VAL A 111 -20.25 3.39 5.14
C VAL A 111 -19.33 4.59 5.43
N ILE A 112 -19.88 5.80 5.52
CA ILE A 112 -19.11 6.97 6.02
C ILE A 112 -18.58 6.69 7.43
N GLY A 113 -19.43 6.15 8.32
CA GLY A 113 -19.03 5.77 9.67
C GLY A 113 -17.95 4.69 9.67
N THR A 114 -18.13 3.62 8.88
CA THR A 114 -17.16 2.53 8.73
C THR A 114 -15.79 3.04 8.29
N LEU A 115 -15.72 3.83 7.21
CA LEU A 115 -14.46 4.37 6.71
C LEU A 115 -13.85 5.41 7.65
N SER A 116 -14.66 6.29 8.25
CA SER A 116 -14.15 7.28 9.21
C SER A 116 -13.50 6.60 10.42
N SER A 117 -14.10 5.53 10.94
CA SER A 117 -13.50 4.72 12.01
C SER A 117 -12.21 4.05 11.56
N ALA A 118 -12.19 3.49 10.34
CA ALA A 118 -11.00 2.85 9.79
C ALA A 118 -9.83 3.83 9.55
N ILE A 119 -10.14 5.07 9.15
CA ILE A 119 -9.16 6.17 9.02
C ILE A 119 -8.61 6.56 10.39
N ALA A 120 -9.46 6.65 11.41
CA ALA A 120 -9.02 6.93 12.78
C ALA A 120 -8.07 5.83 13.29
N ASP A 121 -8.43 4.55 13.08
CA ASP A 121 -7.59 3.40 13.42
C ASP A 121 -6.26 3.42 12.65
N PHE A 122 -6.29 3.72 11.35
CA PHE A 122 -5.10 3.88 10.52
C PHE A 122 -4.15 4.93 11.12
N ASN A 123 -4.67 6.11 11.46
CA ASN A 123 -3.87 7.18 12.04
C ASN A 123 -3.28 6.81 13.41
N VAL A 124 -4.01 6.06 14.24
CA VAL A 124 -3.48 5.54 15.51
C VAL A 124 -2.35 4.54 15.28
N LEU A 125 -2.51 3.61 14.33
CA LEU A 125 -1.45 2.67 13.96
C LEU A 125 -0.22 3.40 13.41
N LYS A 126 -0.41 4.41 12.57
CA LYS A 126 0.66 5.21 11.99
C LYS A 126 1.44 5.93 13.09
N ALA A 127 0.75 6.57 14.04
CA ALA A 127 1.39 7.23 15.18
C ALA A 127 2.20 6.25 16.05
N ARG A 128 1.73 5.01 16.21
CA ARG A 128 2.48 3.96 16.91
C ARG A 128 3.73 3.54 16.14
N LEU A 129 3.63 3.31 14.83
CA LEU A 129 4.79 2.98 13.99
C LEU A 129 5.85 4.07 14.05
N TYR A 130 5.44 5.34 13.91
CA TYR A 130 6.32 6.49 14.04
C TYR A 130 7.01 6.56 15.41
N SER A 131 6.28 6.27 16.49
CA SER A 131 6.84 6.25 17.84
C SER A 131 7.89 5.14 17.99
N LYS A 132 7.61 3.92 17.51
CA LYS A 132 8.57 2.81 17.52
C LYS A 132 9.82 3.11 16.68
N ALA A 133 9.65 3.75 15.52
CA ALA A 133 10.74 4.17 14.64
C ALA A 133 11.65 5.19 15.34
N LYS A 134 11.06 6.23 15.94
CA LYS A 134 11.80 7.27 16.68
C LYS A 134 12.58 6.71 17.87
N GLU A 135 12.03 5.70 18.55
CA GLU A 135 12.68 5.01 19.67
C GLU A 135 13.70 3.95 19.22
N LEU A 136 13.88 3.73 17.91
CA LEU A 136 14.73 2.68 17.32
C LEU A 136 14.38 1.27 17.85
N ARG A 137 13.09 1.01 18.07
CA ARG A 137 12.56 -0.27 18.58
C ARG A 137 11.95 -1.17 17.49
N LEU A 138 12.20 -0.85 16.22
CA LEU A 138 11.72 -1.63 15.08
C LEU A 138 12.78 -2.62 14.61
N THR A 139 12.35 -3.86 14.37
CA THR A 139 13.06 -4.81 13.51
C THR A 139 12.60 -4.62 12.07
N ALA A 140 13.37 -5.10 11.09
CA ALA A 140 12.97 -4.99 9.69
C ALA A 140 11.65 -5.71 9.40
N GLU A 141 11.46 -6.89 10.00
CA GLU A 141 10.23 -7.66 9.86
C GLU A 141 9.06 -6.99 10.59
N GLY A 142 9.28 -6.44 11.79
CA GLY A 142 8.25 -5.72 12.53
C GLY A 142 7.77 -4.46 11.82
N TYR A 143 8.69 -3.71 11.21
CA TYR A 143 8.36 -2.59 10.33
C TYR A 143 7.46 -3.07 9.17
N LEU A 144 7.89 -4.10 8.44
CA LEU A 144 7.15 -4.59 7.29
C LEU A 144 5.74 -5.05 7.67
N GLN A 145 5.60 -5.79 8.78
CA GLN A 145 4.30 -6.21 9.30
C GLN A 145 3.40 -5.03 9.66
N ASP A 146 3.93 -4.02 10.36
CA ASP A 146 3.16 -2.83 10.74
C ASP A 146 2.68 -2.06 9.49
N VAL A 147 3.51 -1.93 8.44
CA VAL A 147 3.13 -1.29 7.18
C VAL A 147 2.07 -2.09 6.42
N VAL A 148 2.17 -3.41 6.39
CA VAL A 148 1.13 -4.28 5.80
C VAL A 148 -0.21 -4.08 6.52
N GLN A 149 -0.19 -4.01 7.86
CA GLN A 149 -1.38 -3.76 8.67
C GLN A 149 -2.01 -2.38 8.43
N LEU A 150 -1.18 -1.35 8.20
CA LEU A 150 -1.63 -0.02 7.78
C LEU A 150 -2.33 -0.10 6.43
N ASN A 151 -1.67 -0.68 5.43
CA ASN A 151 -2.15 -0.77 4.06
C ASN A 151 -3.48 -1.55 3.96
N MET A 152 -3.66 -2.64 4.71
CA MET A 152 -4.91 -3.39 4.64
C MET A 152 -6.07 -2.78 5.44
N ARG A 153 -5.82 -1.76 6.29
CA ARG A 153 -6.76 -1.30 7.33
C ARG A 153 -8.10 -0.85 6.79
N LEU A 154 -8.11 0.00 5.75
CA LEU A 154 -9.35 0.53 5.16
C LEU A 154 -10.19 -0.57 4.51
N PHE A 155 -9.53 -1.48 3.79
CA PHE A 155 -10.19 -2.60 3.11
C PHE A 155 -10.79 -3.59 4.10
N ARG A 156 -10.07 -3.89 5.18
CA ARG A 156 -10.55 -4.78 6.25
C ARG A 156 -11.82 -4.27 6.94
N ALA A 157 -12.09 -2.97 6.91
CA ALA A 157 -13.31 -2.39 7.49
C ALA A 157 -14.60 -2.94 6.86
N PHE A 158 -14.51 -3.51 5.64
CA PHE A 158 -15.63 -4.12 4.93
C PHE A 158 -15.83 -5.60 5.22
N THR A 159 -14.99 -6.25 6.05
CA THR A 159 -15.16 -7.66 6.43
C THR A 159 -16.60 -8.01 6.88
N PRO A 160 -17.32 -7.17 7.66
CA PRO A 160 -18.71 -7.46 8.04
C PRO A 160 -19.70 -7.55 6.88
N LEU A 161 -19.37 -7.04 5.69
CA LEU A 161 -20.21 -7.10 4.49
C LEU A 161 -19.88 -8.29 3.59
N ILE A 162 -18.84 -9.04 3.91
CA ILE A 162 -18.40 -10.22 3.16
C ILE A 162 -19.13 -11.45 3.67
N ASP A 163 -19.44 -12.39 2.77
CA ASP A 163 -20.04 -13.68 3.16
C ASP A 163 -19.18 -14.35 4.25
N HIS A 164 -19.79 -14.66 5.40
CA HIS A 164 -19.14 -15.30 6.53
C HIS A 164 -18.34 -16.56 6.14
N ARG A 165 -18.79 -17.31 5.13
CA ARG A 165 -18.11 -18.52 4.62
C ARG A 165 -16.80 -18.22 3.92
N LEU A 166 -16.62 -16.98 3.46
CA LEU A 166 -15.47 -16.50 2.73
C LEU A 166 -14.59 -15.56 3.56
N THR A 167 -14.95 -15.26 4.81
CA THR A 167 -14.22 -14.30 5.66
C THR A 167 -12.77 -14.71 5.90
N ASP A 168 -12.50 -16.00 6.15
CA ASP A 168 -11.13 -16.49 6.35
C ASP A 168 -10.29 -16.34 5.08
N ALA A 169 -10.82 -16.73 3.92
CA ALA A 169 -10.15 -16.55 2.64
C ALA A 169 -9.93 -15.06 2.31
N TRP A 170 -10.92 -14.21 2.59
CA TRP A 170 -10.82 -12.77 2.44
C TRP A 170 -9.68 -12.18 3.28
N GLU A 171 -9.65 -12.46 4.58
CA GLU A 171 -8.63 -11.87 5.47
C GLU A 171 -7.22 -12.33 5.10
N LYS A 172 -7.05 -13.62 4.75
CA LYS A 172 -5.77 -14.18 4.29
C LYS A 172 -5.32 -13.56 2.97
N LEU A 173 -6.20 -13.51 1.97
CA LEU A 173 -5.87 -12.90 0.68
C LEU A 173 -5.60 -11.41 0.83
N LEU A 174 -6.40 -10.69 1.62
CA LEU A 174 -6.18 -9.27 1.85
C LEU A 174 -4.80 -9.03 2.47
N TYR A 175 -4.39 -9.84 3.44
CA TYR A 175 -3.06 -9.76 4.02
C TYR A 175 -1.96 -10.02 2.98
N GLU A 176 -2.02 -11.12 2.23
CA GLU A 176 -0.95 -11.48 1.28
C GLU A 176 -0.87 -10.53 0.07
N PHE A 177 -2.00 -10.04 -0.44
CA PHE A 177 -2.00 -8.99 -1.48
C PHE A 177 -1.38 -7.69 -0.95
N SER A 178 -1.73 -7.29 0.27
CA SER A 178 -1.15 -6.09 0.91
C SER A 178 0.34 -6.26 1.18
N ARG A 179 0.76 -7.47 1.59
CA ARG A 179 2.16 -7.84 1.77
C ARG A 179 2.93 -7.77 0.46
N PHE A 180 2.41 -8.34 -0.62
CA PHE A 180 3.04 -8.27 -1.93
C PHE A 180 3.22 -6.82 -2.38
N GLU A 181 2.16 -6.00 -2.36
CA GLU A 181 2.24 -4.59 -2.74
C GLU A 181 3.28 -3.82 -1.90
N THR A 182 3.28 -4.05 -0.58
CA THR A 182 4.20 -3.39 0.34
C THR A 182 5.65 -3.77 0.04
N VAL A 183 5.95 -5.06 -0.12
CA VAL A 183 7.30 -5.55 -0.41
C VAL A 183 7.78 -5.03 -1.78
N ALA A 184 6.89 -4.98 -2.78
CA ALA A 184 7.19 -4.44 -4.10
C ALA A 184 7.54 -2.95 -4.06
N LEU A 185 6.88 -2.18 -3.19
CA LEU A 185 7.20 -0.78 -2.95
C LEU A 185 8.51 -0.61 -2.18
N GLU A 186 8.78 -1.45 -1.19
CA GLU A 186 10.03 -1.42 -0.43
C GLU A 186 11.25 -1.79 -1.28
N LEU A 187 11.09 -2.70 -2.26
CA LEU A 187 12.14 -3.03 -3.24
C LEU A 187 12.52 -1.78 -4.06
N LYS A 188 11.53 -1.01 -4.51
CA LYS A 188 11.73 0.25 -5.23
C LYS A 188 12.37 1.32 -4.33
N ARG A 189 11.79 1.53 -3.15
CA ARG A 189 12.25 2.51 -2.16
C ARG A 189 13.70 2.26 -1.73
N GLY A 190 14.11 0.99 -1.69
CA GLY A 190 15.49 0.60 -1.40
C GLY A 190 16.52 0.97 -2.46
N ALA A 191 16.13 1.48 -3.64
CA ALA A 191 17.06 1.80 -4.72
C ALA A 191 17.99 2.98 -4.38
N ALA A 192 17.48 3.99 -3.68
CA ALA A 192 18.22 5.19 -3.30
C ALA A 192 18.31 5.35 -1.77
N PRO A 193 19.46 5.77 -1.22
CA PRO A 193 19.63 5.90 0.23
C PRO A 193 18.67 6.92 0.86
N ALA A 194 18.36 8.01 0.16
CA ALA A 194 17.43 9.04 0.65
C ALA A 194 15.99 8.55 0.78
N GLU A 195 15.54 7.71 -0.17
CA GLU A 195 14.19 7.12 -0.17
C GLU A 195 14.10 5.94 0.80
N ALA A 196 15.18 5.17 0.94
CA ALA A 196 15.24 3.99 1.80
C ALA A 196 15.20 4.32 3.31
N LEU A 197 15.35 5.59 3.69
CA LEU A 197 15.24 6.03 5.08
C LEU A 197 13.92 5.56 5.70
N ASP A 198 14.01 5.00 6.90
CA ASP A 198 12.90 4.39 7.64
C ASP A 198 12.16 3.25 6.91
N GLY A 199 12.68 2.77 5.78
CA GLY A 199 12.19 1.61 5.03
C GLY A 199 12.82 0.29 5.48
N TYR A 200 12.40 -0.80 4.86
CA TYR A 200 12.81 -2.17 5.22
C TYR A 200 14.34 -2.34 5.18
N CYS A 201 14.98 -1.89 4.08
CA CYS A 201 16.43 -1.99 3.93
C CYS A 201 17.17 -1.24 5.04
N TYR A 202 16.68 -0.08 5.44
CA TYR A 202 17.27 0.72 6.51
C TYR A 202 17.21 -0.01 7.87
N TRP A 203 16.03 -0.52 8.24
CA TRP A 203 15.87 -1.28 9.48
C TRP A 203 16.69 -2.57 9.49
N HIS A 204 16.72 -3.29 8.37
CA HIS A 204 17.53 -4.51 8.23
C HIS A 204 19.02 -4.25 8.41
N LEU A 205 19.52 -3.17 7.83
CA LEU A 205 20.92 -2.78 7.97
C LEU A 205 21.23 -2.26 9.39
N LEU A 206 20.29 -1.59 10.06
CA LEU A 206 20.45 -1.21 11.46
C LEU A 206 20.51 -2.44 12.39
N GLU A 207 19.77 -3.49 12.07
CA GLU A 207 19.71 -4.74 12.83
C GLU A 207 20.96 -5.60 12.61
N ALA A 208 21.39 -5.78 11.35
CA ALA A 208 22.46 -6.69 10.96
C ALA A 208 23.85 -6.02 10.79
N GLY A 209 23.89 -4.70 10.64
CA GLY A 209 25.11 -3.91 10.40
C GLY A 209 26.12 -3.99 11.54
N SER A 210 27.40 -3.74 11.26
CA SER A 210 28.41 -3.46 12.30
C SER A 210 28.15 -2.10 12.98
N GLU A 211 28.79 -1.83 14.12
CA GLU A 211 28.61 -0.54 14.84
C GLU A 211 28.97 0.68 13.97
N ASP A 212 30.04 0.60 13.18
CA ASP A 212 30.46 1.66 12.28
C ASP A 212 29.43 1.89 11.14
N GLU A 213 28.88 0.82 10.58
CA GLU A 213 27.85 0.89 9.53
C GLU A 213 26.54 1.46 10.08
N ARG A 214 26.14 1.04 11.30
CA ARG A 214 24.99 1.62 12.01
C ARG A 214 25.17 3.11 12.28
N ARG A 215 26.38 3.53 12.66
CA ARG A 215 26.71 4.94 12.87
C ARG A 215 26.57 5.73 11.57
N GLN A 216 27.12 5.23 10.46
CA GLN A 216 27.01 5.88 9.15
C GLN A 216 25.54 6.01 8.67
N LEU A 217 24.73 4.98 8.90
CA LEU A 217 23.28 5.00 8.60
C LEU A 217 22.53 6.06 9.41
N ARG A 218 22.80 6.16 10.72
CA ARG A 218 22.15 7.14 11.61
C ARG A 218 22.58 8.57 11.30
N GLU A 219 23.85 8.76 10.96
CA GLU A 219 24.41 10.06 10.59
C GLU A 219 24.02 10.51 9.17
N ARG A 220 23.34 9.65 8.39
CA ARG A 220 22.92 9.92 7.00
C ARG A 220 24.09 10.28 6.07
N LYS A 221 25.26 9.68 6.30
CA LYS A 221 26.50 9.95 5.55
C LYS A 221 26.79 8.92 4.44
N LEU A 222 25.80 8.13 4.05
CA LEU A 222 25.97 7.08 3.05
C LEU A 222 25.72 7.63 1.65
N GLU A 223 26.79 7.72 0.88
CA GLU A 223 26.72 7.99 -0.55
C GLU A 223 26.11 6.81 -1.32
N PRO A 224 25.47 7.03 -2.48
CA PRO A 224 24.81 5.98 -3.25
C PRO A 224 25.66 4.72 -3.54
N PRO A 225 26.98 4.82 -3.85
CA PRO A 225 27.82 3.64 -4.05
C PRO A 225 27.98 2.78 -2.80
N ASP A 226 28.11 3.39 -1.62
CA ASP A 226 28.32 2.67 -0.36
C ASP A 226 27.01 2.08 0.16
N TRP A 227 25.89 2.77 -0.06
CA TRP A 227 24.56 2.20 0.12
C TRP A 227 24.37 0.91 -0.69
N LYS A 228 24.72 0.93 -1.98
CA LYS A 228 24.62 -0.25 -2.85
C LYS A 228 25.50 -1.41 -2.36
N LYS A 229 26.72 -1.13 -1.90
CA LYS A 229 27.60 -2.16 -1.31
C LYS A 229 27.00 -2.76 -0.05
N LEU A 230 26.45 -1.94 0.85
CA LEU A 230 25.80 -2.41 2.08
C LEU A 230 24.58 -3.29 1.77
N LYS A 231 23.70 -2.84 0.88
CA LYS A 231 22.56 -3.65 0.43
C LYS A 231 22.98 -5.01 -0.12
N MET A 232 24.04 -5.04 -0.92
CA MET A 232 24.58 -6.28 -1.48
C MET A 232 25.17 -7.18 -0.40
N LYS A 233 25.97 -6.60 0.52
CA LYS A 233 26.57 -7.31 1.67
C LYS A 233 25.51 -7.99 2.53
N TYR A 234 24.40 -7.29 2.80
CA TYR A 234 23.30 -7.75 3.67
C TYR A 234 22.11 -8.35 2.90
N LYS A 235 22.24 -8.52 1.58
CA LYS A 235 21.28 -9.18 0.68
C LYS A 235 19.86 -8.60 0.73
N CYS A 236 19.72 -7.29 0.93
CA CYS A 236 18.41 -6.64 1.09
C CYS A 236 17.44 -6.96 -0.07
N ASP A 237 17.90 -6.83 -1.32
CA ASP A 237 17.07 -7.06 -2.50
C ASP A 237 16.67 -8.54 -2.62
N SER A 238 17.58 -9.47 -2.33
CA SER A 238 17.28 -10.91 -2.32
C SER A 238 16.21 -11.24 -1.28
N LEU A 239 16.31 -10.69 -0.07
CA LEU A 239 15.33 -10.94 1.00
C LEU A 239 13.94 -10.40 0.64
N LEU A 240 13.86 -9.23 0.00
CA LEU A 240 12.59 -8.67 -0.48
C LEU A 240 12.03 -9.49 -1.65
N THR A 241 12.86 -9.91 -2.60
CA THR A 241 12.44 -10.79 -3.71
C THR A 241 11.92 -12.13 -3.20
N ASP A 242 12.58 -12.76 -2.24
CA ASP A 242 12.10 -14.00 -1.61
C ASP A 242 10.74 -13.80 -0.94
N LYS A 243 10.52 -12.65 -0.28
CA LYS A 243 9.22 -12.30 0.31
C LYS A 243 8.13 -12.09 -0.74
N LEU A 244 8.45 -11.53 -1.91
CA LEU A 244 7.51 -11.40 -3.03
C LEU A 244 7.08 -12.78 -3.56
N HIS A 245 8.04 -13.68 -3.76
CA HIS A 245 7.75 -15.04 -4.20
C HIS A 245 6.87 -15.77 -3.19
N GLN A 246 7.21 -15.70 -1.89
CA GLN A 246 6.41 -16.30 -0.82
C GLN A 246 4.99 -15.73 -0.78
N ALA A 247 4.81 -14.42 -0.93
CA ALA A 247 3.48 -13.82 -0.97
C ALA A 247 2.68 -14.29 -2.20
N ALA A 248 3.30 -14.36 -3.38
CA ALA A 248 2.65 -14.86 -4.59
C ALA A 248 2.24 -16.34 -4.47
N GLU A 249 3.13 -17.19 -3.95
CA GLU A 249 2.85 -18.61 -3.69
C GLU A 249 1.72 -18.78 -2.67
N SER A 250 1.73 -17.97 -1.60
CA SER A 250 0.68 -17.99 -0.57
C SER A 250 -0.69 -17.60 -1.17
N ILE A 251 -0.74 -16.56 -1.99
CA ILE A 251 -1.97 -16.16 -2.69
C ILE A 251 -2.48 -17.29 -3.57
N GLN A 252 -1.60 -17.91 -4.37
CA GLN A 252 -1.98 -19.03 -5.24
C GLN A 252 -2.49 -20.23 -4.44
N GLY A 253 -1.83 -20.58 -3.33
CA GLY A 253 -2.26 -21.64 -2.43
C GLY A 253 -3.65 -21.38 -1.86
N ILE A 254 -3.89 -20.19 -1.32
CA ILE A 254 -5.21 -19.82 -0.76
C ILE A 254 -6.30 -19.89 -1.85
N ILE A 255 -6.02 -19.42 -3.07
CA ILE A 255 -6.98 -19.49 -4.19
C ILE A 255 -7.27 -20.95 -4.57
N GLN A 256 -6.29 -21.85 -4.54
CA GLN A 256 -6.48 -23.27 -4.87
C GLN A 256 -7.31 -24.03 -3.82
N GLU A 257 -7.29 -23.61 -2.57
CA GLU A 257 -8.07 -24.21 -1.49
C GLU A 257 -9.57 -23.84 -1.52
N LEU A 258 -9.93 -22.82 -2.31
CA LEU A 258 -11.33 -22.43 -2.49
C LEU A 258 -12.11 -23.53 -3.25
N ARG A 259 -13.42 -23.59 -2.98
CA ARG A 259 -14.32 -24.56 -3.63
C ARG A 259 -15.16 -23.95 -4.77
N ASP A 260 -15.28 -22.63 -4.79
CA ASP A 260 -16.13 -21.92 -5.76
C ASP A 260 -15.35 -21.59 -7.03
N GLU A 261 -15.58 -22.36 -8.08
CA GLU A 261 -14.93 -22.21 -9.39
C GLU A 261 -15.13 -20.82 -10.02
N SER A 262 -16.24 -20.13 -9.74
CA SER A 262 -16.43 -18.78 -10.25
C SER A 262 -15.52 -17.80 -9.54
N LEU A 263 -15.48 -17.88 -8.21
CA LEU A 263 -14.61 -17.04 -7.38
C LEU A 263 -13.12 -17.27 -7.71
N ILE A 264 -12.72 -18.54 -7.87
CA ILE A 264 -11.35 -18.92 -8.25
C ILE A 264 -10.95 -18.26 -9.56
N ARG A 265 -11.80 -18.33 -10.59
CA ARG A 265 -11.51 -17.69 -11.89
C ARG A 265 -11.36 -16.18 -11.76
N GLU A 266 -12.21 -15.52 -10.98
CA GLU A 266 -12.15 -14.08 -10.76
C GLU A 266 -10.87 -13.66 -10.01
N LEU A 267 -10.50 -14.39 -8.97
CA LEU A 267 -9.29 -14.14 -8.18
C LEU A 267 -8.02 -14.41 -8.97
N ARG A 268 -7.97 -15.48 -9.78
CA ARG A 268 -6.85 -15.75 -10.69
C ARG A 268 -6.70 -14.64 -11.72
N ALA A 269 -7.79 -14.21 -12.35
CA ALA A 269 -7.75 -13.11 -13.30
C ALA A 269 -7.28 -11.80 -12.66
N ALA A 270 -7.64 -11.53 -11.40
CA ALA A 270 -7.14 -10.37 -10.66
C ALA A 270 -5.64 -10.50 -10.33
N LEU A 271 -5.19 -11.68 -9.89
CA LEU A 271 -3.79 -11.97 -9.61
C LEU A 271 -2.93 -11.82 -10.88
N ASP A 272 -3.36 -12.38 -12.01
CA ASP A 272 -2.62 -12.30 -13.27
C ASP A 272 -2.45 -10.85 -13.74
N ARG A 273 -3.52 -10.05 -13.67
CA ARG A 273 -3.44 -8.61 -13.98
C ARG A 273 -2.45 -7.89 -13.05
N PHE A 274 -2.52 -8.20 -11.76
CA PHE A 274 -1.67 -7.59 -10.76
C PHE A 274 -0.19 -7.95 -10.96
N LEU A 275 0.13 -9.22 -11.16
CA LEU A 275 1.49 -9.69 -11.43
C LEU A 275 2.04 -9.10 -12.74
N LEU A 276 1.21 -8.97 -13.77
CA LEU A 276 1.59 -8.31 -15.01
C LEU A 276 1.95 -6.83 -14.79
N GLN A 277 1.13 -6.10 -14.03
CA GLN A 277 1.38 -4.70 -13.70
C GLN A 277 2.65 -4.53 -12.84
N ALA A 278 2.88 -5.44 -11.88
CA ALA A 278 4.11 -5.47 -11.09
C ALA A 278 5.35 -5.71 -11.99
N LYS A 279 5.27 -6.62 -12.96
CA LYS A 279 6.35 -6.84 -13.95
C LYS A 279 6.60 -5.59 -14.81
N ILE A 280 5.55 -4.98 -15.37
CA ILE A 280 5.66 -3.79 -16.24
C ILE A 280 6.25 -2.59 -15.49
N THR A 281 5.89 -2.41 -14.22
CA THR A 281 6.38 -1.29 -13.41
C THR A 281 7.77 -1.54 -12.80
N GLY A 282 8.47 -2.60 -13.22
CA GLY A 282 9.78 -2.99 -12.70
C GLY A 282 9.77 -3.47 -11.25
N GLN A 283 8.60 -3.77 -10.68
CA GLN A 283 8.45 -4.29 -9.31
C GLN A 283 8.80 -5.78 -9.20
N ALA A 284 8.80 -6.49 -10.32
CA ALA A 284 9.41 -7.81 -10.44
C ALA A 284 10.75 -7.67 -11.18
N ALA A 285 11.72 -6.99 -10.56
CA ALA A 285 13.10 -7.04 -11.01
C ALA A 285 13.76 -8.30 -10.44
N GLY A 286 13.72 -9.39 -11.22
CA GLY A 286 14.30 -10.68 -10.84
C GLY A 286 14.25 -11.74 -11.93
N GLU A 287 14.27 -11.36 -13.21
CA GLU A 287 14.59 -12.28 -14.31
C GLU A 287 15.58 -11.59 -15.26
N ALA A 288 16.86 -11.72 -14.93
CA ALA A 288 18.00 -11.75 -15.84
C ALA A 288 19.15 -12.49 -15.14
#